data_AF-A0A2S0M625-F1
#
_entry.id   AF-A0A2S0M625-F1
#
_cell.length_a   1.000
_cell.length_b   1.000
_cell.length_c   1.000
_cell.angle_alpha   90.00
_cell.angle_beta   90.00
_cell.angle_gamma   90.00
#
_symmetry.space_group_name_H-M   'P 1'
#
loop_
_entity.id
_entity.type
_entity.pdbx_description
1 polymer ?
#
loop_
_entity_poly.entity_id
_entity_poly.type
_entity_poly.pdbx_seq_one_letter_code
_entity_poly.pdbx_strand_id
1 'polypeptide(L)'
;MMMPFFKTDDMNTVKNNISSFVNHFAEDDNTWLQKAFGRNIFSDSKFPMPQVSLDMNDDIPGKTDSVNITAVYDAFRFLSDSQASDERLWSALCLGPFWTYVQYRWKVKKNHSINNILQHYFFGFGARRSLTRNAMSRLWWTGRLTYDKMDSDPYHLTRFVAQNSRFIVDILERNTSNNPEILRPFIQAVIDAQVAGIPVSSERIRDLEIYLDELGGIYILDCLPEQKIHDRILKKAENLAEKDKKVAGARNLDKRQSN
;
A
#
# COMPACT_ATOMS: atom_id res chain seq x y z
N MET A 1 5.18 7.15 26.49
CA MET A 1 4.89 8.27 25.57
C MET A 1 3.54 8.00 24.94
N MET A 2 2.68 9.01 24.82
CA MET A 2 1.42 8.86 24.08
C MET A 2 1.68 8.97 22.58
N MET A 3 0.82 8.36 21.78
CA MET A 3 0.94 8.41 20.34
C MET A 3 0.68 9.86 19.85
N PRO A 4 1.59 10.46 19.07
CA PRO A 4 1.46 11.84 18.62
C PRO A 4 0.37 11.97 17.56
N PHE A 5 -0.23 13.15 17.51
CA PHE A 5 -1.31 13.49 16.59
C PHE A 5 -1.24 14.97 16.21
N PHE A 6 -1.73 15.33 15.02
CA PHE A 6 -1.85 16.72 14.62
C PHE A 6 -3.20 17.33 14.96
N LYS A 7 -3.20 18.59 15.42
CA LYS A 7 -4.39 19.43 15.23
C LYS A 7 -4.53 19.75 13.74
N THR A 8 -5.77 19.88 13.27
CA THR A 8 -6.07 20.12 11.85
C THR A 8 -5.34 21.37 11.33
N ASP A 9 -5.36 22.46 12.09
CA ASP A 9 -4.71 23.71 11.69
C ASP A 9 -3.20 23.56 11.59
N ASP A 10 -2.56 22.90 12.57
CA ASP A 10 -1.12 22.67 12.58
C ASP A 10 -0.68 21.83 11.36
N MET A 11 -1.39 20.74 11.07
CA MET A 11 -1.14 19.93 9.88
C MET A 11 -1.28 20.75 8.60
N ASN A 12 -2.36 21.52 8.48
CA ASN A 12 -2.61 22.35 7.32
C ASN A 12 -1.56 23.46 7.17
N THR A 13 -1.08 24.03 8.27
CA THR A 13 0.01 25.01 8.24
C THR A 13 1.28 24.39 7.67
N VAL A 14 1.69 23.20 8.11
CA VAL A 14 2.87 22.53 7.52
C VAL A 14 2.61 22.22 6.05
N LYS A 15 1.46 21.60 5.74
CA LYS A 15 1.12 21.10 4.40
C LYS A 15 1.01 22.22 3.36
N ASN A 16 0.42 23.36 3.72
CA ASN A 16 0.25 24.51 2.82
C ASN A 16 1.54 25.31 2.60
N ASN A 17 2.54 25.14 3.47
CA ASN A 17 3.83 25.84 3.38
C ASN A 17 4.99 24.90 3.00
N ILE A 18 4.70 23.72 2.42
CA ILE A 18 5.74 22.74 2.03
C ILE A 18 6.80 23.34 1.10
N SER A 19 6.44 24.29 0.23
CA SER A 19 7.41 24.96 -0.64
C SER A 19 8.55 25.64 0.13
N SER A 20 8.25 26.17 1.33
CA SER A 20 9.25 26.80 2.22
C SER A 20 10.04 25.79 3.04
N PHE A 21 9.52 24.57 3.23
CA PHE A 21 10.12 23.55 4.10
C PHE A 21 10.76 22.37 3.37
N VAL A 22 10.60 22.31 2.04
CA VAL A 22 10.96 21.18 1.18
C VAL A 22 12.38 20.63 1.45
N ASN A 23 13.36 21.51 1.65
CA ASN A 23 14.75 21.13 1.89
C ASN A 23 14.97 20.50 3.27
N HIS A 24 14.19 20.90 4.28
CA HIS A 24 14.30 20.35 5.63
C HIS A 24 13.91 18.86 5.68
N PHE A 25 13.13 18.36 4.72
CA PHE A 25 12.81 16.93 4.63
C PHE A 25 14.00 16.03 4.26
N ALA A 26 15.13 16.61 3.86
CA ALA A 26 16.38 15.89 3.65
C ALA A 26 17.30 15.87 4.89
N GLU A 27 16.96 16.60 5.97
CA GLU A 27 17.75 16.65 7.21
C GLU A 27 17.65 15.33 7.98
N ASP A 28 18.65 15.05 8.83
CA ASP A 28 18.73 13.78 9.58
C ASP A 28 17.60 13.60 10.60
N ASP A 29 17.05 14.70 11.09
CA ASP A 29 15.97 14.73 12.06
C ASP A 29 14.88 15.75 11.72
N ASN A 30 13.83 15.75 12.51
CA ASN A 30 12.66 16.61 12.37
C ASN A 30 12.66 17.79 13.37
N THR A 31 13.80 18.09 14.01
CA THR A 31 13.89 19.16 15.02
C THR A 31 13.59 20.54 14.44
N TRP A 32 13.81 20.71 13.13
CA TRP A 32 13.45 21.91 12.38
C TRP A 32 11.96 22.25 12.50
N LEU A 33 11.05 21.27 12.66
CA LEU A 33 9.62 21.54 12.82
C LEU A 33 9.38 22.40 14.07
N GLN A 34 9.93 22.00 15.21
CA GLN A 34 9.75 22.75 16.45
C GLN A 34 10.42 24.13 16.37
N LYS A 35 11.58 24.22 15.71
CA LYS A 35 12.28 25.49 15.49
C LYS A 35 11.49 26.45 14.59
N ALA A 36 10.91 25.95 13.51
CA ALA A 36 10.15 26.73 12.54
C ALA A 36 8.85 27.30 13.15
N PHE A 37 8.20 26.55 14.03
CA PHE A 37 6.93 26.96 14.66
C PHE A 37 7.08 27.53 16.07
N GLY A 38 8.29 27.50 16.66
CA GLY A 38 8.56 27.98 18.02
C GLY A 38 7.86 27.17 19.13
N ARG A 39 7.30 26.01 18.81
CA ARG A 39 6.57 25.13 19.74
C ARG A 39 6.50 23.71 19.21
N ASN A 40 6.11 22.77 20.08
CA ASN A 40 5.70 21.45 19.62
C ASN A 40 4.36 21.55 18.87
N ILE A 41 4.33 21.05 17.63
CA ILE A 41 3.15 21.01 16.77
C ILE A 41 2.36 19.70 16.89
N PHE A 42 2.94 18.69 17.57
CA PHE A 42 2.25 17.45 17.89
C PHE A 42 1.50 17.59 19.22
N SER A 43 0.30 17.04 19.25
CA SER A 43 -0.50 16.83 20.46
C SER A 43 -0.47 15.35 20.83
N ASP A 44 -0.62 15.04 22.12
CA ASP A 44 -0.75 13.66 22.58
C ASP A 44 -2.17 13.16 22.35
N SER A 45 -2.29 11.97 21.76
CA SER A 45 -3.57 11.25 21.71
C SER A 45 -3.86 10.57 23.06
N LYS A 46 -5.03 9.93 23.16
CA LYS A 46 -5.39 9.09 24.31
C LYS A 46 -4.78 7.68 24.26
N PHE A 47 -4.11 7.33 23.16
CA PHE A 47 -3.55 6.00 22.97
C PHE A 47 -2.06 6.00 23.31
N PRO A 48 -1.57 4.98 24.03
CA PRO A 48 -0.14 4.80 24.22
C PRO A 48 0.53 4.51 22.87
N MET A 49 1.73 5.05 22.65
CA MET A 49 2.51 4.71 21.47
C MET A 49 3.03 3.27 21.59
N PRO A 50 2.66 2.33 20.70
CA PRO A 50 3.21 0.98 20.74
C PRO A 50 4.70 1.00 20.37
N GLN A 51 5.45 0.03 20.88
CA GLN A 51 6.83 -0.19 20.46
C GLN A 51 6.85 -0.85 19.09
N VAL A 52 7.36 -0.15 18.09
CA VAL A 52 7.46 -0.64 16.71
C VAL A 52 8.85 -0.36 16.18
N SER A 53 9.54 -1.42 15.79
CA SER A 53 10.83 -1.33 15.09
C SER A 53 10.61 -1.68 13.63
N LEU A 54 10.99 -0.77 12.73
CA LEU A 54 10.86 -0.97 11.28
C LEU A 54 12.20 -1.41 10.71
N ASP A 55 12.17 -2.43 9.86
CA ASP A 55 13.32 -2.94 9.14
C ASP A 55 13.71 -1.98 8.01
N MET A 56 14.96 -1.53 8.08
CA MET A 56 15.60 -0.64 7.13
C MET A 56 16.94 -1.19 6.62
N ASN A 57 17.15 -2.51 6.72
CA ASN A 57 18.45 -3.14 6.47
C ASN A 57 18.69 -3.54 4.99
N ASP A 58 17.76 -3.25 4.08
CA ASP A 58 17.92 -3.54 2.64
C ASP A 58 18.10 -2.25 1.82
N ASP A 59 19.02 -2.25 0.85
CA ASP A 59 19.28 -1.13 -0.07
C ASP A 59 18.10 -0.83 -1.03
N ILE A 60 17.20 -1.80 -1.19
CA ILE A 60 15.94 -1.71 -1.92
C ILE A 60 14.81 -1.67 -0.87
N PRO A 61 14.34 -0.47 -0.45
CA PRO A 61 13.42 -0.35 0.68
C PRO A 61 12.09 -1.08 0.53
N GLY A 62 11.65 -1.35 -0.70
CA GLY A 62 10.43 -2.12 -0.93
C GLY A 62 10.52 -3.58 -0.46
N LYS A 63 11.72 -4.15 -0.34
CA LYS A 63 11.91 -5.54 0.13
C LYS A 63 11.58 -5.74 1.60
N THR A 64 11.65 -4.66 2.40
CA THR A 64 11.29 -4.71 3.83
C THR A 64 9.79 -4.48 4.06
N ASP A 65 9.00 -4.17 3.01
CA ASP A 65 7.56 -3.85 3.13
C ASP A 65 6.82 -4.97 3.88
N SER A 66 7.08 -6.25 3.58
CA SER A 66 6.34 -7.37 4.19
C SER A 66 6.50 -7.45 5.72
N VAL A 67 7.74 -7.33 6.22
CA VAL A 67 8.02 -7.37 7.66
C VAL A 67 7.47 -6.12 8.34
N ASN A 68 7.62 -4.96 7.69
CA ASN A 68 7.13 -3.68 8.21
C ASN A 68 5.61 -3.59 8.25
N ILE A 69 4.90 -4.14 7.25
CA ILE A 69 3.43 -4.25 7.28
C ILE A 69 2.99 -5.07 8.48
N THR A 70 3.61 -6.23 8.69
CA THR A 70 3.30 -7.12 9.82
C THR A 70 3.49 -6.40 11.14
N ALA A 71 4.67 -5.79 11.35
CA ALA A 71 4.99 -5.07 12.58
C ALA A 71 4.03 -3.90 12.86
N VAL A 72 3.73 -3.09 11.84
CA VAL A 72 2.81 -1.94 11.99
C VAL A 72 1.38 -2.41 12.22
N TYR A 73 0.88 -3.37 11.44
CA TYR A 73 -0.50 -3.81 11.57
C TYR A 73 -0.74 -4.52 12.90
N ASP A 74 0.18 -5.37 13.38
CA ASP A 74 0.08 -5.98 14.71
C ASP A 74 0.04 -4.91 15.81
N ALA A 75 0.97 -3.95 15.77
CA ALA A 75 1.11 -2.94 16.82
C ALA A 75 -0.05 -1.94 16.87
N PHE A 76 -0.62 -1.60 15.72
CA PHE A 76 -1.69 -0.60 15.59
C PHE A 76 -3.06 -1.24 15.27
N ARG A 77 -3.23 -2.56 15.45
CA ARG A 77 -4.50 -3.27 15.16
C ARG A 77 -5.68 -2.75 15.98
N PHE A 78 -5.41 -2.11 17.12
CA PHE A 78 -6.43 -1.53 17.98
C PHE A 78 -7.16 -0.31 17.35
N LEU A 79 -6.61 0.28 16.28
CA LEU A 79 -7.26 1.37 15.57
C LEU A 79 -8.48 0.86 14.80
N SER A 80 -9.59 1.59 14.86
CA SER A 80 -10.71 1.36 13.96
C SER A 80 -10.40 1.89 12.56
N ASP A 81 -11.09 1.35 11.54
CA ASP A 81 -10.98 1.82 10.15
C ASP A 81 -11.24 3.34 10.03
N SER A 82 -12.13 3.90 10.86
CA SER A 82 -12.39 5.34 10.92
C SER A 82 -11.19 6.13 11.45
N GLN A 83 -10.54 5.66 12.52
CA GLN A 83 -9.34 6.29 13.07
C GLN A 83 -8.16 6.16 12.11
N ALA A 84 -7.99 4.98 11.51
CA ALA A 84 -6.97 4.71 10.51
C ALA A 84 -7.22 5.42 9.16
N SER A 85 -8.35 6.08 8.98
CA SER A 85 -8.61 6.95 7.83
C SER A 85 -8.21 8.42 8.07
N ASP A 86 -7.82 8.79 9.29
CA ASP A 86 -7.50 10.19 9.64
C ASP A 86 -6.07 10.57 9.24
N GLU A 87 -5.93 11.54 8.34
CA GLU A 87 -4.64 12.07 7.88
C GLU A 87 -3.77 12.57 9.04
N ARG A 88 -4.38 13.16 10.07
CA ARG A 88 -3.67 13.81 11.19
C ARG A 88 -2.87 12.82 12.02
N LEU A 89 -3.36 11.58 12.11
CA LEU A 89 -2.66 10.49 12.75
C LEU A 89 -1.41 10.11 11.96
N TRP A 90 -1.61 9.74 10.69
CA TRP A 90 -0.52 9.22 9.88
C TRP A 90 0.54 10.27 9.57
N SER A 91 0.13 11.53 9.38
CA SER A 91 1.08 12.62 9.16
C SER A 91 1.91 12.89 10.41
N ALA A 92 1.31 12.81 11.61
CA ALA A 92 2.07 12.97 12.85
C ALA A 92 3.06 11.82 13.07
N LEU A 93 2.64 10.59 12.74
CA LEU A 93 3.52 9.42 12.79
C LEU A 93 4.68 9.51 11.79
N CYS A 94 4.41 9.95 10.55
CA CYS A 94 5.43 10.16 9.52
C CYS A 94 6.40 11.31 9.87
N LEU A 95 5.88 12.43 10.36
CA LEU A 95 6.70 13.62 10.69
C LEU A 95 7.38 13.51 12.05
N GLY A 96 6.95 12.61 12.92
CA GLY A 96 7.46 12.42 14.27
C GLY A 96 8.24 11.09 14.40
N PRO A 97 7.69 10.06 15.09
CA PRO A 97 8.42 8.84 15.44
C PRO A 97 9.01 8.06 14.26
N PHE A 98 8.39 8.09 13.08
CA PHE A 98 8.81 7.30 11.93
C PHE A 98 9.52 8.12 10.84
N TRP A 99 9.98 9.34 11.16
CA TRP A 99 10.69 10.23 10.22
C TRP A 99 11.76 9.50 9.41
N THR A 100 12.69 8.84 10.10
CA THR A 100 13.81 8.12 9.47
C THR A 100 13.33 7.00 8.55
N TYR A 101 12.26 6.29 8.93
CA TYR A 101 11.68 5.25 8.08
C TYR A 101 11.08 5.84 6.80
N VAL A 102 10.36 6.95 6.87
CA VAL A 102 9.81 7.60 5.67
C VAL A 102 10.93 8.04 4.74
N GLN A 103 12.01 8.62 5.29
CA GLN A 103 13.19 9.00 4.52
C GLN A 103 13.85 7.80 3.83
N TYR A 104 14.06 6.71 4.55
CA TYR A 104 14.58 5.45 4.03
C TYR A 104 13.69 4.92 2.89
N ARG A 105 12.40 4.75 3.18
CA ARG A 105 11.45 4.06 2.30
C ARG A 105 11.27 4.74 0.95
N TRP A 106 11.29 6.07 0.94
CA TRP A 106 11.05 6.89 -0.26
C TRP A 106 12.29 7.61 -0.76
N LYS A 107 13.47 7.29 -0.19
CA LYS A 107 14.76 7.89 -0.55
C LYS A 107 14.69 9.42 -0.54
N VAL A 108 13.99 10.00 0.45
CA VAL A 108 13.62 11.43 0.50
C VAL A 108 14.85 12.34 0.44
N LYS A 109 15.94 11.97 1.12
CA LYS A 109 17.21 12.71 1.04
C LYS A 109 17.71 12.93 -0.40
N LYS A 110 17.41 12.00 -1.31
CA LYS A 110 17.74 12.08 -2.74
C LYS A 110 16.56 12.55 -3.62
N ASN A 111 15.34 12.64 -3.09
CA ASN A 111 14.10 12.91 -3.85
C ASN A 111 13.03 13.67 -3.04
N HIS A 112 13.40 14.77 -2.39
CA HIS A 112 12.52 15.57 -1.52
C HIS A 112 11.69 16.58 -2.32
N SER A 113 11.06 16.19 -3.43
CA SER A 113 10.16 17.11 -4.15
C SER A 113 8.88 17.37 -3.36
N ILE A 114 8.22 18.51 -3.61
CA ILE A 114 6.92 18.87 -2.99
C ILE A 114 5.90 17.73 -3.13
N ASN A 115 5.80 17.14 -4.33
CA ASN A 115 4.87 16.04 -4.59
C ASN A 115 5.24 14.77 -3.79
N ASN A 116 6.53 14.42 -3.70
CA ASN A 116 6.99 13.27 -2.92
C ASN A 116 6.66 13.47 -1.42
N ILE A 117 6.90 14.66 -0.89
CA ILE A 117 6.60 14.99 0.51
C ILE A 117 5.09 14.90 0.77
N LEU A 118 4.27 15.56 -0.05
CA LEU A 118 2.81 15.53 0.05
C LEU A 118 2.26 14.10 -0.03
N GLN A 119 2.87 13.25 -0.85
CA GLN A 119 2.43 11.88 -1.04
C GLN A 119 2.71 10.98 0.16
N HIS A 120 3.88 11.15 0.79
CA HIS A 120 4.40 10.16 1.72
C HIS A 120 4.37 10.60 3.19
N TYR A 121 4.41 11.90 3.46
CA TYR A 121 4.22 12.44 4.80
C TYR A 121 2.78 12.86 5.08
N PHE A 122 2.01 13.17 4.04
CA PHE A 122 0.63 13.67 4.15
C PHE A 122 -0.33 12.86 3.28
N PHE A 123 -1.60 13.26 3.25
CA PHE A 123 -2.58 12.75 2.29
C PHE A 123 -2.65 13.68 1.07
N GLY A 124 -1.70 13.52 0.15
CA GLY A 124 -1.57 14.33 -1.07
C GLY A 124 -2.50 13.94 -2.23
N PHE A 125 -3.21 12.81 -2.15
CA PHE A 125 -4.00 12.25 -3.26
C PHE A 125 -5.45 11.95 -2.86
N GLY A 126 -6.17 12.94 -2.31
CA GLY A 126 -7.51 12.74 -1.75
C GLY A 126 -7.53 11.73 -0.59
N ALA A 127 -8.62 11.64 0.17
CA ALA A 127 -8.64 10.82 1.37
C ALA A 127 -8.37 9.33 1.07
N ARG A 128 -9.07 8.76 0.08
CA ARG A 128 -9.03 7.33 -0.22
C ARG A 128 -7.68 6.85 -0.75
N ARG A 129 -7.14 7.44 -1.83
CA ARG A 129 -5.87 6.96 -2.40
C ARG A 129 -4.71 7.24 -1.46
N SER A 130 -4.81 8.24 -0.60
CA SER A 130 -3.73 8.53 0.34
C SER A 130 -3.50 7.43 1.38
N LEU A 131 -4.52 6.60 1.68
CA LEU A 131 -4.40 5.46 2.59
C LEU A 131 -3.31 4.47 2.17
N THR A 132 -3.09 4.31 0.86
CA THR A 132 -2.08 3.41 0.28
C THR A 132 -0.83 4.13 -0.21
N ARG A 133 -0.77 5.47 -0.09
CA ARG A 133 0.35 6.31 -0.56
C ARG A 133 1.19 6.89 0.58
N ASN A 134 0.54 7.30 1.67
CA ASN A 134 1.23 7.77 2.86
C ASN A 134 2.07 6.63 3.44
N ALA A 135 3.29 6.94 3.88
CA ALA A 135 4.31 5.94 4.18
C ALA A 135 3.95 4.98 5.32
N MET A 136 3.24 5.48 6.34
CA MET A 136 2.81 4.66 7.48
C MET A 136 1.40 4.11 7.29
N SER A 137 0.48 4.93 6.78
CA SER A 137 -0.90 4.52 6.49
C SER A 137 -0.93 3.29 5.57
N ARG A 138 -0.08 3.27 4.53
CA ARG A 138 -0.02 2.15 3.58
C ARG A 138 0.35 0.82 4.23
N LEU A 139 1.21 0.84 5.25
CA LEU A 139 1.61 -0.37 5.96
C LEU A 139 0.42 -0.93 6.73
N TRP A 140 -0.28 -0.06 7.47
CA TRP A 140 -1.46 -0.45 8.22
C TRP A 140 -2.59 -0.95 7.32
N TRP A 141 -2.95 -0.21 6.27
CA TRP A 141 -4.04 -0.58 5.37
C TRP A 141 -3.75 -1.84 4.55
N THR A 142 -2.50 -2.05 4.15
CA THR A 142 -2.11 -3.31 3.49
C THR A 142 -2.34 -4.48 4.45
N GLY A 143 -1.88 -4.38 5.69
CA GLY A 143 -2.14 -5.41 6.71
C GLY A 143 -3.64 -5.59 6.99
N ARG A 144 -4.39 -4.51 7.20
CA ARG A 144 -5.83 -4.55 7.50
C ARG A 144 -6.67 -5.25 6.44
N LEU A 145 -6.34 -5.04 5.16
CA LEU A 145 -7.09 -5.58 4.03
C LEU A 145 -6.69 -7.02 3.69
N THR A 146 -5.42 -7.38 3.92
CA THR A 146 -4.87 -8.68 3.52
C THR A 146 -4.72 -9.69 4.67
N TYR A 147 -4.80 -9.25 5.93
CA TYR A 147 -4.70 -10.14 7.08
C TYR A 147 -5.92 -11.06 7.16
N ASP A 148 -5.69 -12.37 7.11
CA ASP A 148 -6.74 -13.38 7.26
C ASP A 148 -6.60 -14.13 8.58
N LYS A 149 -7.42 -13.76 9.57
CA LYS A 149 -7.41 -14.39 10.89
C LYS A 149 -7.81 -15.88 10.88
N MET A 150 -8.47 -16.36 9.82
CA MET A 150 -8.98 -17.73 9.74
C MET A 150 -7.97 -18.68 9.11
N ASP A 151 -6.96 -18.15 8.42
CA ASP A 151 -5.89 -18.95 7.82
C ASP A 151 -4.82 -19.34 8.86
N SER A 152 -4.19 -20.49 8.64
CA SER A 152 -3.03 -20.95 9.42
C SER A 152 -1.83 -20.00 9.34
N ASP A 153 -1.72 -19.25 8.24
CA ASP A 153 -0.74 -18.22 7.99
C ASP A 153 -1.45 -16.90 7.69
N PRO A 154 -1.79 -16.11 8.72
CA PRO A 154 -2.64 -14.93 8.55
C PRO A 154 -2.10 -13.82 7.64
N TYR A 155 -0.81 -13.87 7.31
CA TYR A 155 -0.13 -12.86 6.51
C TYR A 155 0.27 -13.38 5.12
N HIS A 156 -0.25 -14.53 4.67
CA HIS A 156 0.08 -15.08 3.34
C HIS A 156 -0.26 -14.13 2.18
N LEU A 157 -1.47 -13.55 2.19
CA LEU A 157 -1.87 -12.55 1.20
C LEU A 157 -1.00 -11.29 1.31
N THR A 158 -0.67 -10.87 2.54
CA THR A 158 0.20 -9.72 2.78
C THR A 158 1.56 -9.90 2.15
N ARG A 159 2.21 -11.07 2.32
CA ARG A 159 3.52 -11.37 1.72
C ARG A 159 3.46 -11.30 0.21
N PHE A 160 2.42 -11.85 -0.40
CA PHE A 160 2.23 -11.79 -1.85
C PHE A 160 2.07 -10.34 -2.33
N VAL A 161 1.23 -9.53 -1.69
CA VAL A 161 1.01 -8.13 -2.11
C VAL A 161 2.27 -7.28 -1.87
N ALA A 162 3.01 -7.54 -0.79
CA ALA A 162 4.20 -6.80 -0.43
C ALA A 162 5.44 -7.13 -1.28
N GLN A 163 5.44 -8.24 -2.02
CA GLN A 163 6.59 -8.65 -2.86
C GLN A 163 6.95 -7.61 -3.93
N ASN A 164 5.97 -6.79 -4.32
CA ASN A 164 6.14 -5.69 -5.25
C ASN A 164 5.32 -4.49 -4.78
N SER A 165 5.97 -3.36 -4.49
CA SER A 165 5.29 -2.15 -4.05
C SER A 165 4.22 -1.65 -5.03
N ARG A 166 4.32 -2.03 -6.31
CA ARG A 166 3.30 -1.73 -7.32
C ARG A 166 2.02 -2.54 -7.12
N PHE A 167 2.11 -3.78 -6.63
CA PHE A 167 0.94 -4.63 -6.36
C PHE A 167 0.07 -4.04 -5.25
N ILE A 168 0.67 -3.46 -4.20
CA ILE A 168 -0.07 -2.71 -3.16
C ILE A 168 -0.97 -1.65 -3.81
N VAL A 169 -0.43 -0.89 -4.75
CA VAL A 169 -1.18 0.17 -5.43
C VAL A 169 -2.23 -0.41 -6.37
N ASP A 170 -1.84 -1.32 -7.25
CA ASP A 170 -2.72 -1.85 -8.29
C ASP A 170 -3.92 -2.56 -7.63
N ILE A 171 -3.67 -3.39 -6.61
CA ILE A 171 -4.68 -4.22 -5.96
C ILE A 171 -5.51 -3.41 -4.93
N LEU A 172 -4.87 -2.56 -4.11
CA LEU A 172 -5.56 -1.93 -2.97
C LEU A 172 -6.20 -0.57 -3.28
N GLU A 173 -5.94 0.06 -4.43
CA GLU A 173 -6.58 1.34 -4.79
C GLU A 173 -7.86 1.20 -5.62
N ARG A 174 -8.29 -0.03 -5.90
CA ARG A 174 -9.50 -0.30 -6.68
C ARG A 174 -10.77 0.01 -5.92
N ASN A 175 -11.87 0.18 -6.65
CA ASN A 175 -13.16 0.49 -6.02
C ASN A 175 -13.64 -0.62 -5.08
N THR A 176 -13.34 -1.87 -5.41
CA THR A 176 -13.71 -3.10 -4.71
C THR A 176 -12.74 -3.50 -3.60
N SER A 177 -11.55 -2.90 -3.53
CA SER A 177 -10.48 -3.34 -2.62
C SER A 177 -10.78 -3.13 -1.13
N ASN A 178 -11.73 -2.26 -0.81
CA ASN A 178 -12.13 -2.00 0.57
C ASN A 178 -12.98 -3.12 1.17
N ASN A 179 -13.44 -4.10 0.37
CA ASN A 179 -14.14 -5.28 0.87
C ASN A 179 -13.19 -6.50 0.87
N PRO A 180 -12.74 -6.97 2.06
CA PRO A 180 -11.89 -8.16 2.17
C PRO A 180 -12.52 -9.42 1.56
N GLU A 181 -13.84 -9.56 1.57
CA GLU A 181 -14.56 -10.72 1.00
C GLU A 181 -14.46 -10.77 -0.54
N ILE A 182 -14.12 -9.65 -1.19
CA ILE A 182 -13.82 -9.60 -2.63
C ILE A 182 -12.32 -9.65 -2.85
N LEU A 183 -11.57 -8.88 -2.06
CA LEU A 183 -10.14 -8.69 -2.24
C LEU A 183 -9.34 -9.97 -1.98
N ARG A 184 -9.63 -10.68 -0.90
CA ARG A 184 -8.88 -11.88 -0.51
C ARG A 184 -9.02 -13.02 -1.51
N PRO A 185 -10.23 -13.42 -1.96
CA PRO A 185 -10.33 -14.45 -3.00
C PRO A 185 -9.72 -14.01 -4.34
N PHE A 186 -9.73 -12.71 -4.66
CA PHE A 186 -8.98 -12.20 -5.81
C PHE A 186 -7.47 -12.44 -5.66
N ILE A 187 -6.87 -12.04 -4.53
CA ILE A 187 -5.44 -12.23 -4.28
C ILE A 187 -5.10 -13.73 -4.26
N GLN A 188 -5.92 -14.55 -3.60
CA GLN A 188 -5.71 -15.99 -3.54
C GLN A 188 -5.72 -16.62 -4.93
N ALA A 189 -6.64 -16.23 -5.82
CA ALA A 189 -6.67 -16.73 -7.19
C ALA A 189 -5.40 -16.36 -7.99
N VAL A 190 -4.83 -15.18 -7.73
CA VAL A 190 -3.56 -14.77 -8.35
C VAL A 190 -2.39 -15.58 -7.81
N ILE A 191 -2.37 -15.88 -6.51
CA ILE A 191 -1.38 -16.77 -5.90
C ILE A 191 -1.47 -18.18 -6.50
N ASP A 192 -2.67 -18.75 -6.58
CA ASP A 192 -2.89 -20.08 -7.13
C ASP A 192 -2.50 -20.16 -8.61
N ALA A 193 -2.79 -19.10 -9.38
CA ALA A 193 -2.31 -18.97 -10.76
C ALA A 193 -0.77 -18.97 -10.81
N GLN A 194 -0.10 -18.25 -9.91
CA GLN A 194 1.37 -18.24 -9.82
C GLN A 194 1.93 -19.63 -9.50
N VAL A 195 1.33 -20.33 -8.54
CA VAL A 195 1.70 -21.71 -8.16
C VAL A 195 1.51 -22.68 -9.33
N ALA A 196 0.47 -22.49 -10.14
CA ALA A 196 0.23 -23.23 -11.38
C ALA A 196 1.20 -22.86 -12.53
N GLY A 197 2.18 -21.97 -12.29
CA GLY A 197 3.19 -21.58 -13.26
C GLY A 197 2.75 -20.47 -14.22
N ILE A 198 1.64 -19.79 -13.94
CA ILE A 198 1.21 -18.62 -14.72
C ILE A 198 2.02 -17.40 -14.25
N PRO A 199 2.74 -16.69 -15.14
CA PRO A 199 3.47 -15.50 -14.76
C PRO A 199 2.55 -14.40 -14.23
N VAL A 200 2.88 -13.87 -13.05
CA VAL A 200 2.17 -12.74 -12.42
C VAL A 200 3.02 -11.47 -12.55
N SER A 201 2.72 -10.69 -13.59
CA SER A 201 3.27 -9.34 -13.79
C SER A 201 2.27 -8.26 -13.33
N SER A 202 2.71 -7.02 -13.17
CA SER A 202 1.79 -5.89 -12.93
C SER A 202 0.76 -5.73 -14.05
N GLU A 203 1.14 -6.03 -15.30
CA GLU A 203 0.21 -6.03 -16.44
C GLU A 203 -0.85 -7.12 -16.28
N ARG A 204 -0.46 -8.34 -15.91
CA ARG A 204 -1.40 -9.42 -15.66
C ARG A 204 -2.36 -9.08 -14.52
N ILE A 205 -1.87 -8.54 -13.41
CA ILE A 205 -2.71 -8.12 -12.28
C ILE A 205 -3.72 -7.08 -12.75
N ARG A 206 -3.28 -6.09 -13.53
CA ARG A 206 -4.17 -5.08 -14.10
C ARG A 206 -5.24 -5.69 -15.01
N ASP A 207 -4.91 -6.67 -15.85
CA ASP A 207 -5.90 -7.36 -16.69
C ASP A 207 -6.94 -8.13 -15.86
N LEU A 208 -6.51 -8.76 -14.76
CA LEU A 208 -7.40 -9.46 -13.84
C LEU A 208 -8.28 -8.49 -13.05
N GLU A 209 -7.76 -7.33 -12.67
CA GLU A 209 -8.54 -6.26 -12.02
C GLU A 209 -9.61 -5.68 -12.96
N ILE A 210 -9.27 -5.43 -14.23
CA ILE A 210 -10.25 -5.01 -15.24
C ILE A 210 -11.36 -6.07 -15.34
N TYR A 211 -10.99 -7.35 -15.34
CA TYR A 211 -11.99 -8.42 -15.34
C TYR A 211 -12.84 -8.47 -14.06
N LEU A 212 -12.26 -8.18 -12.89
CA LEU A 212 -13.04 -8.05 -11.65
C LEU A 212 -14.05 -6.88 -11.72
N ASP A 213 -13.65 -5.75 -12.30
CA ASP A 213 -14.54 -4.62 -12.54
C ASP A 213 -15.66 -4.99 -13.54
N GLU A 214 -15.36 -5.76 -14.59
CA GLU A 214 -16.37 -6.32 -15.52
C GLU A 214 -17.36 -7.24 -14.79
N LEU A 215 -16.88 -8.10 -13.88
CA LEU A 215 -17.75 -8.92 -13.04
C LEU A 215 -18.67 -8.05 -12.18
N GLY A 216 -18.18 -6.94 -11.64
CA GLY A 216 -18.98 -5.97 -10.88
C GLY A 216 -20.03 -5.22 -11.71
N GLY A 217 -19.87 -5.15 -13.02
CA GLY A 217 -20.90 -4.66 -13.93
C GLY A 217 -22.04 -5.66 -14.19
N ILE A 218 -21.82 -6.95 -13.95
CA ILE A 218 -22.77 -8.04 -14.20
C ILE A 218 -23.41 -8.54 -12.90
N TYR A 219 -22.63 -8.60 -11.83
CA TYR A 219 -23.02 -9.11 -10.52
C TYR A 219 -22.85 -8.01 -9.47
N ILE A 220 -23.69 -8.06 -8.43
CA ILE A 220 -23.37 -7.38 -7.17
C ILE A 220 -22.30 -8.23 -6.48
N LEU A 221 -21.04 -7.81 -6.54
CA LEU A 221 -19.90 -8.59 -6.06
C LEU A 221 -20.03 -8.98 -4.58
N ASP A 222 -20.60 -8.08 -3.75
CA ASP A 222 -20.83 -8.33 -2.32
C ASP A 222 -21.83 -9.47 -2.06
N CYS A 223 -22.58 -9.91 -3.08
CA CYS A 223 -23.51 -11.05 -2.99
C CYS A 223 -22.94 -12.33 -3.61
N LEU A 224 -21.72 -12.30 -4.15
CA LEU A 224 -21.08 -13.50 -4.69
C LEU A 224 -20.34 -14.25 -3.58
N PRO A 225 -20.44 -15.59 -3.53
CA PRO A 225 -19.57 -16.39 -2.68
C PRO A 225 -18.09 -16.14 -3.02
N GLU A 226 -17.23 -16.05 -2.01
CA GLU A 226 -15.78 -15.81 -2.19
C GLU A 226 -15.16 -16.80 -3.19
N GLN A 227 -15.50 -18.09 -3.07
CA GLN A 227 -15.04 -19.14 -3.98
C GLN A 227 -15.39 -18.85 -5.44
N LYS A 228 -16.55 -18.25 -5.71
CA LYS A 228 -16.98 -17.94 -7.08
C LYS A 228 -16.17 -16.78 -7.66
N ILE A 229 -15.77 -15.81 -6.84
CA ILE A 229 -14.85 -14.74 -7.25
C ILE A 229 -13.50 -15.36 -7.57
N HIS A 230 -12.96 -16.16 -6.66
CA HIS A 230 -11.71 -16.89 -6.82
C HIS A 230 -11.66 -17.66 -8.15
N ASP A 231 -12.61 -18.55 -8.39
CA ASP A 231 -12.62 -19.44 -9.56
C ASP A 231 -12.73 -18.66 -10.88
N ARG A 232 -13.48 -17.55 -10.88
CA ARG A 232 -13.61 -16.67 -12.06
C ARG A 232 -12.27 -16.00 -12.38
N ILE A 233 -11.57 -15.48 -11.38
CA ILE A 233 -10.28 -14.81 -11.55
C ILE A 233 -9.21 -15.82 -12.01
N LEU A 234 -9.13 -16.99 -11.36
CA LEU A 234 -8.19 -18.04 -11.74
C LEU A 234 -8.39 -18.48 -13.19
N LYS A 235 -9.65 -18.77 -13.57
CA LYS A 235 -9.98 -19.12 -14.96
C LYS A 235 -9.62 -18.02 -15.95
N LYS A 236 -9.79 -16.74 -15.59
CA LYS A 236 -9.35 -15.63 -16.44
C LYS A 236 -7.84 -15.62 -16.60
N ALA A 237 -7.08 -15.86 -15.54
CA ALA A 237 -5.62 -15.94 -15.60
C ALA A 237 -5.14 -17.06 -16.54
N GLU A 238 -5.76 -18.25 -16.46
CA GLU A 238 -5.49 -19.38 -17.35
C GLU A 238 -5.75 -19.01 -18.82
N ASN A 239 -6.92 -18.43 -19.13
CA ASN A 239 -7.28 -18.01 -20.48
C ASN A 239 -6.30 -16.98 -21.06
N LEU A 240 -5.84 -16.03 -20.24
CA LEU A 240 -4.85 -15.06 -20.66
C LEU A 240 -3.50 -15.72 -20.94
N ALA A 241 -3.08 -16.67 -20.11
CA ALA A 241 -1.84 -17.42 -20.32
C ALA A 241 -1.89 -18.27 -21.61
N GLU A 242 -3.02 -18.89 -21.92
CA GLU A 242 -3.22 -19.60 -23.20
C GLU A 242 -3.12 -18.67 -24.40
N LYS A 243 -3.72 -17.47 -24.31
CA LYS A 243 -3.65 -16.46 -25.36
C LYS A 243 -2.21 -16.02 -25.63
N ASP A 244 -1.41 -15.82 -24.58
CA ASP A 244 -0.01 -15.43 -24.71
C ASP A 244 0.83 -16.51 -25.41
N LYS A 245 0.60 -17.79 -25.06
CA LYS A 245 1.25 -18.94 -25.74
C LYS A 245 0.92 -18.97 -27.24
N LYS A 246 -0.34 -18.73 -27.62
CA LYS A 246 -0.77 -18.69 -29.03
C LYS A 246 -0.10 -17.54 -29.79
N VAL A 247 -0.03 -16.35 -29.20
CA VAL A 247 0.61 -15.17 -29.81
C VAL A 247 2.12 -15.39 -29.98
N ALA A 248 2.79 -15.98 -28.98
CA ALA A 248 4.21 -16.32 -29.07
C ALA A 248 4.49 -17.38 -30.16
N GLY A 249 3.62 -18.38 -30.28
CA GLY A 249 3.68 -19.40 -31.34
C GLY A 249 3.55 -18.80 -32.74
N ALA A 250 2.58 -17.91 -32.95
CA ALA A 250 2.37 -17.24 -34.24
C ALA A 250 3.58 -16.40 -34.67
N ARG A 251 4.14 -15.58 -33.76
CA ARG A 251 5.33 -14.76 -34.05
C ARG A 251 6.58 -15.58 -34.42
N ASN A 252 6.71 -16.78 -33.86
CA ASN A 252 7.83 -17.68 -34.16
C ASN A 252 7.68 -18.37 -35.52
N LEU A 253 6.43 -18.58 -36.00
CA LEU A 253 6.17 -19.09 -37.35
C LEU A 253 6.49 -18.03 -38.41
N ASP A 254 6.07 -16.78 -38.20
CA ASP A 254 6.34 -15.68 -39.15
C ASP A 254 7.85 -15.40 -39.32
N LYS A 255 8.62 -15.47 -38.22
CA LYS A 255 10.09 -15.33 -38.27
C LYS A 255 10.80 -16.48 -39.00
N ARG A 256 10.23 -17.68 -39.00
CA ARG A 256 10.78 -18.83 -39.71
C ARG A 256 10.43 -18.83 -41.20
N GLN A 257 9.36 -18.14 -41.60
CA GLN A 257 8.97 -17.96 -43.00
C GLN A 257 9.63 -16.75 -43.67
N SER A 258 10.26 -15.87 -42.89
CA SER A 258 10.95 -14.65 -43.37
C SER A 258 12.48 -14.81 -43.50
N ASN A 259 13.02 -16.00 -43.20
CA ASN A 259 14.41 -16.41 -43.38
C ASN A 259 14.48 -17.54 -44.41
#